data_AF-A0A165EV80-F1
#
_entry.id   AF-A0A165EV80-F1
#
_cell.length_a   1.000
_cell.length_b   1.000
_cell.length_c   1.000
_cell.angle_alpha   90.00
_cell.angle_beta   90.00
_cell.angle_gamma   90.00
#
_symmetry.space_group_name_H-M   'P 1'
#
loop_
_entity.id
_entity.type
_entity.pdbx_description
1 polymer ?
#
loop_
_entity_poly.entity_id
_entity_poly.type
_entity_poly.pdbx_seq_one_letter_code
_entity_poly.pdbx_strand_id
1 'polypeptide(L)'
;LGCAGEVRISAHEDYDQWAIDIFVKFHNEEKLQLLTREHQSGGERSLMTILYLMSLIEEARAPFSLVDKINQVHCFIGMDQHAECAIHNSLVELTCKADSGQYFIITPKLLPDFDYAECMKVLCMNNGEWLPDEMWGDNMMNMIEAYVKHNHSKGFM
;
A
#
# COMPACT_ATOMS: atom_id res chain seq x y z
N LEU A 1 12.42 -14.00 -1.40
CA LEU A 1 11.11 -14.14 -2.07
C LEU A 1 11.07 -15.21 -3.16
N GLY A 2 12.16 -15.63 -3.81
CA GLY A 2 12.11 -16.77 -4.76
C GLY A 2 11.28 -16.54 -6.03
N CYS A 3 10.62 -15.39 -6.14
CA CYS A 3 9.88 -14.95 -7.31
C CYS A 3 10.80 -14.29 -8.34
N ALA A 4 10.46 -14.42 -9.61
CA ALA A 4 11.12 -13.70 -10.71
C ALA A 4 10.05 -13.02 -11.59
N GLY A 5 10.38 -11.86 -12.13
CA GLY A 5 9.52 -11.12 -13.05
C GLY A 5 10.31 -10.58 -14.23
N GLU A 6 9.65 -10.44 -15.37
CA GLU A 6 10.21 -9.85 -16.58
C GLU A 6 9.13 -9.00 -17.27
N VAL A 7 9.51 -7.83 -17.76
CA VAL A 7 8.63 -6.94 -18.52
C VAL A 7 9.06 -6.96 -19.97
N ARG A 8 8.12 -7.21 -20.90
CA ARG A 8 8.36 -7.23 -22.34
C ARG A 8 7.44 -6.25 -23.06
N ILE A 9 7.92 -5.69 -24.16
CA ILE A 9 7.09 -4.90 -25.06
C ILE A 9 6.46 -5.84 -26.07
N SER A 10 5.13 -5.85 -26.10
CA SER A 10 4.33 -6.51 -27.12
C SER A 10 4.18 -5.54 -28.30
N ALA A 11 5.15 -5.59 -29.22
CA ALA A 11 5.12 -4.75 -30.41
C ALA A 11 4.08 -5.27 -31.40
N HIS A 12 3.30 -4.35 -31.96
CA HIS A 12 2.29 -4.62 -32.97
C HIS A 12 2.49 -3.71 -34.18
N GLU A 13 1.95 -4.07 -35.36
CA GLU A 13 2.05 -3.25 -36.57
C GLU A 13 1.38 -1.88 -36.36
N ASP A 14 0.18 -1.89 -35.77
CA ASP A 14 -0.48 -0.68 -35.25
C ASP A 14 0.11 -0.27 -33.91
N TYR A 15 0.66 0.95 -33.84
CA TYR A 15 1.23 1.50 -32.61
C TYR A 15 0.21 1.57 -31.46
N ASP A 16 -1.06 1.83 -31.77
CA ASP A 16 -2.15 1.91 -30.78
C ASP A 16 -2.44 0.56 -30.09
N GLN A 17 -1.96 -0.55 -30.67
CA GLN A 17 -2.10 -1.90 -30.12
C GLN A 17 -0.86 -2.36 -29.35
N TRP A 18 0.14 -1.49 -29.16
CA TRP A 18 1.30 -1.83 -28.34
C TRP A 18 0.89 -2.05 -26.89
N ALA A 19 1.46 -3.09 -26.29
CA ALA A 19 1.19 -3.44 -24.91
C ALA A 19 2.48 -3.74 -24.14
N ILE A 20 2.37 -3.69 -22.82
CA ILE A 20 3.41 -4.14 -21.91
C ILE A 20 2.96 -5.46 -21.32
N ASP A 21 3.72 -6.52 -21.61
CA ASP A 21 3.48 -7.86 -21.09
C ASP A 21 4.33 -8.09 -19.83
N ILE A 22 3.66 -8.32 -18.71
CA ILE A 22 4.32 -8.62 -17.42
C ILE A 22 4.34 -10.13 -17.23
N PHE A 23 5.53 -10.72 -17.25
CA PHE A 23 5.77 -12.13 -16.99
C PHE A 23 6.22 -12.35 -15.55
N VAL A 24 5.68 -13.38 -14.91
CA VAL A 24 5.88 -13.63 -13.49
C VAL A 24 6.10 -15.12 -13.23
N LYS A 25 6.87 -15.42 -12.18
CA LYS A 25 7.19 -16.76 -11.71
C LYS A 25 7.22 -16.72 -10.18
N PHE A 26 6.37 -17.50 -9.54
CA PHE A 26 6.25 -17.53 -8.07
C PHE A 26 7.08 -18.63 -7.43
N HIS A 27 7.31 -19.74 -8.14
CA HIS A 27 8.13 -20.86 -7.67
C HIS A 27 9.30 -21.12 -8.60
N ASN A 28 10.45 -21.52 -8.04
CA ASN A 28 11.69 -21.77 -8.82
C ASN A 28 11.55 -22.87 -9.89
N GLU A 29 10.59 -23.78 -9.75
CA GLU A 29 10.38 -24.90 -10.68
C GLU A 29 9.45 -24.53 -11.85
N GLU A 30 8.73 -23.41 -11.76
CA GLU A 30 7.78 -22.97 -12.78
C GLU A 30 8.47 -22.18 -13.91
N LYS A 31 7.79 -22.09 -15.06
CA LYS A 31 8.22 -21.19 -16.15
C LYS A 31 7.63 -19.80 -15.92
N LEU A 32 8.28 -18.79 -16.48
CA LEU A 32 7.71 -17.44 -16.56
C LEU A 32 6.38 -17.51 -17.33
N GLN A 33 5.30 -17.08 -16.69
CA GLN A 33 3.96 -17.04 -17.27
C GLN A 33 3.46 -15.60 -17.35
N LEU A 34 2.65 -15.31 -18.36
CA LEU A 34 2.04 -14.00 -18.50
C LEU A 34 1.06 -13.77 -17.34
N LEU A 35 1.12 -12.57 -16.74
CA LEU A 35 0.16 -12.15 -15.74
C LEU A 35 -1.21 -11.95 -16.38
N THR A 36 -2.08 -12.94 -16.24
CA THR A 36 -3.43 -12.95 -16.82
C THR A 36 -4.48 -12.99 -15.73
N ARG A 37 -5.75 -12.78 -16.08
CA ARG A 37 -6.83 -12.87 -15.09
C ARG A 37 -7.15 -14.32 -14.70
N GLU A 38 -6.75 -15.28 -15.52
CA GLU A 38 -7.25 -16.66 -15.50
C GLU A 38 -6.35 -17.61 -14.72
N HIS A 39 -5.04 -17.34 -14.65
CA HIS A 39 -4.05 -18.27 -14.09
C HIS A 39 -3.53 -17.88 -12.70
N GLN A 40 -3.80 -16.66 -12.22
CA GLN A 40 -3.24 -16.14 -10.96
C GLN A 40 -4.33 -15.69 -9.98
N SER A 41 -4.05 -15.85 -8.69
CA SER A 41 -4.93 -15.40 -7.62
C SER A 41 -5.06 -13.87 -7.59
N GLY A 42 -6.11 -13.38 -6.94
CA GLY A 42 -6.31 -11.93 -6.74
C GLY A 42 -5.16 -11.27 -5.96
N GLY A 43 -4.58 -11.98 -4.98
CA GLY A 43 -3.44 -11.52 -4.19
C GLY A 43 -2.16 -11.41 -5.03
N GLU A 44 -1.78 -12.47 -5.73
CA GLU A 44 -0.60 -12.50 -6.60
C GLU A 44 -0.64 -11.44 -7.70
N ARG A 45 -1.80 -11.22 -8.32
CA ARG A 45 -1.95 -10.17 -9.33
C ARG A 45 -1.70 -8.79 -8.77
N SER A 46 -2.21 -8.55 -7.58
CA SER A 46 -2.08 -7.26 -6.93
C SER A 46 -0.63 -7.04 -6.45
N LEU A 47 0.02 -8.10 -5.95
CA LEU A 47 1.47 -8.13 -5.63
C LEU A 47 2.34 -7.72 -6.82
N MET A 48 2.12 -8.37 -7.96
CA MET A 48 2.93 -8.10 -9.15
C MET A 48 2.68 -6.69 -9.70
N THR A 49 1.45 -6.19 -9.56
CA THR A 49 1.10 -4.81 -9.92
C THR A 49 1.84 -3.81 -9.04
N ILE A 50 1.85 -4.00 -7.72
CA ILE A 50 2.54 -3.06 -6.83
C ILE A 50 4.06 -3.11 -7.03
N LEU A 51 4.65 -4.29 -7.23
CA LEU A 51 6.08 -4.43 -7.53
C LEU A 51 6.45 -3.72 -8.83
N TYR A 52 5.63 -3.84 -9.86
CA TYR A 52 5.82 -3.11 -11.11
C TYR A 52 5.73 -1.59 -10.90
N LEU A 53 4.72 -1.11 -10.17
CA LEU A 53 4.61 0.32 -9.84
C LEU A 53 5.79 0.83 -9.02
N MET A 54 6.31 0.03 -8.08
CA MET A 54 7.50 0.37 -7.28
C MET A 54 8.75 0.50 -8.14
N SER A 55 8.95 -0.37 -9.13
CA SER A 55 10.05 -0.22 -10.09
C SER A 55 9.93 1.05 -10.94
N LEU A 56 8.70 1.52 -11.20
CA LEU A 56 8.48 2.79 -11.88
C LEU A 56 8.71 3.99 -10.95
N ILE A 57 8.42 3.85 -9.65
CA ILE A 57 8.65 4.92 -8.66
C ILE A 57 10.15 5.22 -8.54
N GLU A 58 11.03 4.22 -8.63
CA GLU A 58 12.48 4.44 -8.61
C GLU A 58 12.97 5.33 -9.76
N GLU A 59 12.35 5.20 -10.94
CA GLU A 59 12.73 5.97 -12.14
C GLU A 59 11.92 7.28 -12.30
N ALA A 60 10.72 7.33 -11.73
CA ALA A 60 9.82 8.47 -11.85
C ALA A 60 10.25 9.62 -10.92
N ARG A 61 10.90 10.64 -11.50
CA ARG A 61 11.25 11.90 -10.81
C ARG A 61 10.05 12.84 -10.69
N ALA A 62 9.02 12.42 -9.97
CA ALA A 62 7.91 13.30 -9.61
C ALA A 62 8.24 14.08 -8.33
N PRO A 63 7.99 15.41 -8.27
CA PRO A 63 8.24 16.20 -7.05
C PRO A 63 7.30 15.81 -5.90
N PHE A 64 6.13 15.26 -6.21
CA PHE A 64 5.22 14.65 -5.26
C PHE A 64 4.49 13.46 -5.90
N SER A 65 4.18 12.46 -5.09
CA SER A 65 3.45 11.26 -5.49
C SER A 65 2.38 10.95 -4.45
N LEU A 66 1.20 10.54 -4.92
CA LEU A 66 0.06 10.19 -4.06
C LEU A 66 -0.41 8.78 -4.39
N VAL A 67 -0.53 7.96 -3.36
CA VAL A 67 -1.13 6.63 -3.45
C VAL A 67 -2.30 6.54 -2.47
N ASP A 68 -3.48 6.26 -3.00
CA ASP A 68 -4.70 6.05 -2.22
C ASP A 68 -5.11 4.57 -2.24
N LYS A 69 -5.68 4.09 -1.13
CA LYS A 69 -6.27 2.75 -0.97
C LYS A 69 -5.34 1.57 -1.23
N ILE A 70 -4.03 1.73 -1.03
CA ILE A 70 -3.07 0.63 -1.23
C ILE A 70 -3.44 -0.62 -0.41
N ASN A 71 -3.98 -0.44 0.80
CA ASN A 71 -4.41 -1.56 1.67
C ASN A 71 -5.87 -2.02 1.44
N GLN A 72 -6.61 -1.37 0.53
CA GLN A 72 -7.96 -1.76 0.14
C GLN A 72 -7.99 -2.49 -1.21
N VAL A 73 -6.91 -2.38 -1.99
CA VAL A 73 -6.64 -3.33 -3.06
C VAL A 73 -6.59 -4.71 -2.43
N HIS A 74 -7.26 -5.66 -3.06
CA HIS A 74 -7.27 -7.08 -2.75
C HIS A 74 -5.85 -7.72 -2.58
N CYS A 75 -4.77 -6.96 -2.81
CA CYS A 75 -3.39 -7.17 -2.33
C CYS A 75 -3.35 -7.74 -0.92
N PHE A 76 -4.02 -7.08 0.04
CA PHE A 76 -3.83 -7.37 1.47
C PHE A 76 -4.88 -8.31 2.08
N ILE A 77 -5.77 -8.89 1.24
CA ILE A 77 -6.90 -9.72 1.71
C ILE A 77 -6.73 -11.19 1.24
N GLY A 78 -5.54 -11.55 0.74
CA GLY A 78 -5.25 -12.92 0.33
C GLY A 78 -3.77 -13.28 0.27
N MET A 79 -2.88 -12.42 0.80
CA MET A 79 -1.45 -12.69 0.90
C MET A 79 -1.06 -12.97 2.35
N ASP A 80 0.00 -13.75 2.52
CA ASP A 80 0.64 -13.95 3.81
C ASP A 80 1.13 -12.60 4.37
N GLN A 81 0.95 -12.40 5.67
CA GLN A 81 1.29 -11.16 6.38
C GLN A 81 2.77 -10.79 6.20
N HIS A 82 3.64 -11.78 6.00
CA HIS A 82 5.06 -11.56 5.74
C HIS A 82 5.34 -10.85 4.41
N ALA A 83 4.61 -11.19 3.34
CA ALA A 83 4.79 -10.56 2.04
C ALA A 83 4.27 -9.12 2.02
N GLU A 84 3.17 -8.88 2.73
CA GLU A 84 2.63 -7.54 2.97
C GLU A 84 3.66 -6.63 3.67
N CYS A 85 4.26 -7.11 4.77
CA CYS A 85 5.30 -6.37 5.47
C CYS A 85 6.54 -6.13 4.59
N ALA A 86 6.96 -7.12 3.78
CA ALA A 86 8.15 -6.97 2.92
C ALA A 86 7.99 -5.89 1.83
N ILE A 87 6.83 -5.85 1.17
CA ILE A 87 6.51 -4.82 0.16
C ILE A 87 6.42 -3.46 0.82
N HIS A 88 5.77 -3.42 1.99
CA HIS A 88 5.64 -2.21 2.75
C HIS A 88 7.01 -1.62 3.12
N ASN A 89 7.90 -2.43 3.69
CA ASN A 89 9.24 -1.99 4.06
C ASN A 89 10.04 -1.53 2.85
N SER A 90 9.93 -2.25 1.74
CA SER A 90 10.53 -1.83 0.46
C SER A 90 9.97 -0.46 0.01
N LEU A 91 8.67 -0.22 0.16
CA LEU A 91 8.06 1.07 -0.21
C LEU A 91 8.58 2.21 0.66
N VAL A 92 8.72 2.00 1.96
CA VAL A 92 9.34 2.97 2.87
C VAL A 92 10.77 3.26 2.44
N GLU A 93 11.59 2.23 2.22
CA GLU A 93 12.99 2.38 1.78
C GLU A 93 13.13 3.16 0.46
N LEU A 94 12.22 2.96 -0.48
CA LEU A 94 12.23 3.67 -1.77
C LEU A 94 11.80 5.13 -1.64
N THR A 95 10.83 5.41 -0.78
CA THR A 95 10.17 6.73 -0.69
C THR A 95 10.77 7.65 0.36
N CYS A 96 11.56 7.11 1.30
CA CYS A 96 12.17 7.82 2.42
C CYS A 96 13.68 8.09 2.22
N LYS A 97 14.15 8.19 0.97
CA LYS A 97 15.53 8.56 0.65
C LYS A 97 15.72 10.08 0.74
N ALA A 98 16.95 10.56 0.95
CA ALA A 98 17.21 11.99 1.07
C ALA A 98 16.92 12.77 -0.22
N ASP A 99 16.92 12.09 -1.37
CA ASP A 99 16.70 12.63 -2.71
C ASP A 99 15.32 12.29 -3.30
N SER A 100 14.45 11.58 -2.55
CA SER A 100 13.11 11.24 -3.01
C SER A 100 12.12 12.41 -2.87
N GLY A 101 11.17 12.50 -3.80
CA GLY A 101 10.07 13.46 -3.76
C GLY A 101 9.10 13.19 -2.61
N GLN A 102 8.15 14.10 -2.38
CA GLN A 102 7.17 13.94 -1.29
C GLN A 102 6.16 12.82 -1.62
N TYR A 103 6.13 11.78 -0.79
CA TYR A 103 5.24 10.63 -1.01
C TYR A 103 4.10 10.61 0.02
N PHE A 104 2.86 10.60 -0.47
CA PHE A 104 1.66 10.53 0.35
C PHE A 104 1.02 9.15 0.20
N ILE A 105 0.81 8.46 1.33
CA ILE A 105 0.04 7.23 1.40
C ILE A 105 -1.24 7.50 2.17
N ILE A 106 -2.37 7.28 1.51
CA ILE A 106 -3.69 7.31 2.14
C ILE A 106 -4.16 5.87 2.23
N THR A 107 -4.40 5.41 3.46
CA THR A 107 -4.86 4.04 3.70
C THR A 107 -5.92 3.99 4.79
N PRO A 108 -7.01 3.23 4.60
CA PRO A 108 -8.03 3.05 5.64
C PRO A 108 -7.61 2.01 6.70
N LYS A 109 -6.54 1.25 6.47
CA LYS A 109 -6.05 0.19 7.37
C LYS A 109 -4.59 0.43 7.70
N LEU A 110 -4.27 0.62 8.97
CA LEU A 110 -2.88 0.55 9.44
C LEU A 110 -2.45 -0.91 9.48
N LEU A 111 -1.27 -1.21 8.96
CA LEU A 111 -0.67 -2.54 9.12
C LEU A 111 -0.01 -2.61 10.51
N PRO A 112 -0.22 -3.70 11.28
CA PRO A 112 0.53 -3.93 12.51
C PRO A 112 2.02 -4.14 12.18
N ASP A 113 2.92 -3.77 13.09
CA ASP A 113 4.39 -3.91 12.95
C ASP A 113 4.99 -3.11 11.79
N PHE A 114 4.60 -1.83 11.71
CA PHE A 114 5.05 -0.90 10.69
C PHE A 114 6.40 -0.26 11.05
N ASP A 115 7.38 -0.32 10.14
CA ASP A 115 8.63 0.42 10.27
C ASP A 115 8.42 1.89 9.88
N TYR A 116 8.45 2.77 10.88
CA TYR A 116 8.36 4.21 10.68
C TYR A 116 9.75 4.80 10.50
N ALA A 117 10.04 5.27 9.28
CA ALA A 117 11.25 6.05 9.02
C ALA A 117 11.16 7.43 9.70
N GLU A 118 12.32 8.00 10.09
CA GLU A 118 12.38 9.31 10.76
C GLU A 118 11.79 10.46 9.91
N CYS A 119 11.89 10.37 8.59
CA CYS A 119 11.31 11.33 7.66
C CYS A 119 9.82 11.10 7.35
N MET A 120 9.20 10.08 7.94
CA MET A 120 7.78 9.81 7.75
C MET A 120 6.92 10.57 8.77
N LYS A 121 5.80 11.14 8.31
CA LYS A 121 4.77 11.72 9.17
C LYS A 121 3.46 10.96 9.00
N VAL A 122 2.95 10.43 10.11
CA VAL A 122 1.67 9.71 10.15
C VAL A 122 0.56 10.69 10.54
N LEU A 123 -0.52 10.71 9.76
CA LEU A 123 -1.70 11.52 10.04
C LEU A 123 -2.92 10.60 10.16
N CYS A 124 -3.43 10.44 11.38
CA CYS A 124 -4.67 9.69 11.62
C CYS A 124 -5.87 10.64 11.54
N MET A 125 -6.74 10.43 10.54
CA MET A 125 -7.95 11.21 10.37
C MET A 125 -9.13 10.48 11.01
N ASN A 126 -9.71 11.08 12.06
CA ASN A 126 -10.91 10.58 12.72
C ASN A 126 -12.12 11.42 12.31
N ASN A 127 -13.13 10.79 11.74
CA ASN A 127 -14.42 11.41 11.45
C ASN A 127 -15.50 10.72 12.28
N GLY A 128 -16.15 11.45 13.18
CA GLY A 128 -17.16 10.91 14.08
C GLY A 128 -18.20 11.96 14.47
N GLU A 129 -19.40 11.50 14.89
CA GLU A 129 -20.50 12.39 15.33
C GLU A 129 -20.15 13.23 16.56
N TRP A 130 -19.15 12.79 17.33
CA TRP A 130 -18.66 13.49 18.48
C TRP A 130 -17.13 13.56 18.43
N LEU A 131 -16.62 14.78 18.51
CA LEU A 131 -15.21 15.09 18.69
C LEU A 131 -15.10 15.97 19.95
N PRO A 132 -14.06 15.79 20.78
CA PRO A 132 -13.81 16.67 21.91
C PRO A 132 -13.49 18.09 21.43
N ASP A 133 -14.00 19.11 22.13
CA ASP A 133 -13.79 20.53 21.79
C ASP A 133 -12.31 20.97 21.92
N GLU A 134 -11.53 20.26 22.75
CA GLU A 134 -10.09 20.44 22.88
C GLU A 134 -9.34 19.22 22.33
N MET A 135 -8.37 19.45 21.44
CA MET A 135 -7.41 18.45 21.02
C MET A 135 -6.44 18.15 22.19
N TRP A 136 -6.71 17.08 22.94
CA TRP A 136 -5.81 16.64 24.00
C TRP A 136 -4.62 15.82 23.47
N GLY A 137 -3.64 16.51 22.90
CA GLY A 137 -2.29 15.97 22.67
C GLY A 137 -2.21 14.68 21.84
N ASP A 138 -0.99 14.18 21.67
CA ASP A 138 -0.65 13.14 20.69
C ASP A 138 -1.18 11.72 21.04
N ASN A 139 -2.08 11.57 22.02
CA ASN A 139 -2.52 10.27 22.51
C ASN A 139 -3.99 9.97 22.16
N MET A 140 -4.17 9.13 21.14
CA MET A 140 -5.47 8.65 20.67
C MET A 140 -6.26 7.88 21.74
N MET A 141 -5.62 7.23 22.72
CA MET A 141 -6.32 6.53 23.79
C MET A 141 -7.14 7.49 24.67
N ASN A 142 -6.65 8.71 24.87
CA ASN A 142 -7.38 9.73 25.63
C ASN A 142 -8.70 10.11 24.92
N MET A 143 -8.69 10.17 23.58
CA MET A 143 -9.92 10.41 22.81
C MET A 143 -10.92 9.26 22.95
N ILE A 144 -10.44 8.01 22.91
CA ILE A 144 -11.28 6.82 23.07
C ILE A 144 -11.91 6.80 24.47
N GLU A 145 -11.12 7.05 25.51
CA GLU A 145 -11.61 7.11 26.89
C GLU A 145 -12.66 8.22 27.09
N ALA A 146 -12.44 9.40 26.49
CA ALA A 146 -13.39 10.51 26.56
C ALA A 146 -14.72 10.17 25.86
N TYR A 147 -14.66 9.54 24.68
CA TYR A 147 -15.85 9.08 23.95
C TYR A 147 -16.63 8.02 24.74
N VAL A 148 -15.93 7.05 25.33
CA VAL A 148 -16.55 6.00 26.17
C VAL A 148 -17.26 6.63 27.37
N LYS A 149 -16.61 7.58 28.07
CA LYS A 149 -17.24 8.32 29.18
C LYS A 149 -18.48 9.10 28.73
N HIS A 150 -18.41 9.79 27.59
CA HIS A 150 -19.54 10.54 27.02
C HIS A 150 -20.72 9.62 26.71
N ASN A 151 -20.50 8.46 26.09
CA ASN A 151 -21.57 7.53 25.76
C ASN A 151 -22.16 6.84 26.99
N HIS A 152 -21.35 6.50 28.00
CA HIS A 152 -21.89 5.99 29.27
C HIS A 152 -22.77 7.02 29.98
N SER A 153 -22.48 8.31 29.83
CA SER A 153 -23.32 9.38 30.41
C SER A 153 -24.67 9.55 29.67
N LYS A 154 -24.74 9.20 28.39
CA LYS A 154 -25.99 9.24 27.58
C LYS A 154 -26.85 7.97 27.69
N GLY A 155 -26.27 6.83 28.09
CA GLY A 155 -26.97 5.54 28.18
C GLY A 155 -27.83 5.31 29.43
N PHE A 156 -28.04 6.33 30.27
CA PHE A 156 -28.80 6.26 31.52
C PHE A 156 -30.07 7.13 31.54
N MET A 157 -30.63 7.45 30.36
CA MET A 157 -31.93 8.12 30.22
C MET A 157 -32.88 7.32 29.33
#